data_AF-A0A968YSP6-F1
#
_entry.id   AF-A0A968YSP6-F1
#
_cell.length_a   1.000
_cell.length_b   1.000
_cell.length_c   1.000
_cell.angle_alpha   90.00
_cell.angle_beta   90.00
_cell.angle_gamma   90.00
#
_symmetry.space_group_name_H-M   'P 1'
#
loop_
_entity.id
_entity.type
_entity.pdbx_description
1 polymer ?
#
loop_
_entity_poly.entity_id
_entity_poly.type
_entity_poly.pdbx_seq_one_letter_code
_entity_poly.pdbx_strand_id
1 'polypeptide(L)' 'MTFFRQNIAPLLIVLMFLVALVAVSARAFLPSDMAQPAPVEGLQPQSPHAMVSPSSLS' A
#
# COMPACT_ATOMS: atom_id res chain seq x y z
N MET A 1 45.08 -7.68 7.55
CA MET A 1 43.77 -7.15 7.96
C MET A 1 42.77 -6.98 6.79
N THR A 2 42.78 -7.85 5.76
CA THR A 2 41.85 -7.74 4.61
C THR A 2 40.71 -8.77 4.66
N PHE A 3 40.99 -9.97 5.17
CA PHE A 3 40.03 -11.08 5.28
C PHE A 3 38.81 -10.77 6.14
N PHE A 4 39.01 -10.07 7.26
CA PHE A 4 37.89 -9.68 8.14
C PHE A 4 36.94 -8.75 7.39
N ARG A 5 37.47 -7.69 6.77
CA ARG A 5 36.65 -6.70 6.06
C ARG A 5 36.07 -7.24 4.75
N GLN A 6 36.77 -8.12 4.03
CA GLN A 6 36.28 -8.72 2.79
C GLN A 6 35.21 -9.80 2.99
N ASN A 7 35.10 -10.43 4.17
CA ASN A 7 34.05 -11.42 4.42
C ASN A 7 32.94 -10.85 5.29
N ILE A 8 33.28 -10.10 6.33
CA ILE A 8 32.30 -9.62 7.31
C ILE A 8 31.56 -8.40 6.79
N ALA A 9 32.22 -7.46 6.09
CA ALA A 9 31.49 -6.34 5.50
C ALA A 9 30.42 -6.78 4.50
N PRO A 10 30.70 -7.66 3.50
CA PRO A 10 29.65 -8.13 2.59
C PRO A 10 28.60 -9.00 3.30
N LEU A 11 28.98 -9.82 4.28
CA LEU A 11 28.01 -10.60 5.04
C LEU A 11 27.06 -9.71 5.85
N LEU A 12 27.58 -8.64 6.47
CA LEU A 12 26.75 -7.64 7.15
C LEU A 12 25.83 -6.90 6.19
N ILE A 13 26.29 -6.56 4.98
CA ILE A 13 25.44 -5.92 3.96
C ILE A 13 24.26 -6.82 3.62
N VAL A 14 24.51 -8.11 3.34
CA VAL A 14 23.44 -9.07 3.03
C VAL A 14 22.51 -9.25 4.23
N LEU A 15 23.06 -9.37 5.45
CA LEU A 15 22.25 -9.49 6.65
C LEU A 15 21.34 -8.27 6.86
N MET A 16 21.90 -7.06 6.73
CA MET A 16 21.15 -5.82 6.89
C MET A 16 20.11 -5.65 5.78
N PHE A 17 20.44 -6.07 4.55
CA PHE A 17 19.50 -6.13 3.44
C PHE A 17 18.33 -7.07 3.72
N LEU A 18 18.59 -8.29 4.22
CA LEU A 18 17.54 -9.23 4.58
C LEU A 18 16.64 -8.70 5.70
N VAL A 19 17.24 -8.10 6.73
CA VAL A 19 16.47 -7.44 7.81
C VAL A 19 15.62 -6.31 7.27
N ALA A 20 16.19 -5.44 6.42
CA ALA A 20 15.45 -4.36 5.79
C ALA A 20 14.31 -4.88 4.89
N LEU A 21 14.56 -5.92 4.10
CA LEU A 21 13.58 -6.56 3.25
C LEU A 21 12.40 -7.10 4.09
N VAL A 22 12.70 -7.87 5.15
CA VAL A 22 11.68 -8.40 6.05
C VAL A 22 10.93 -7.28 6.76
N ALA A 23 11.61 -6.25 7.26
CA ALA A 23 10.99 -5.13 7.95
C ALA A 23 10.04 -4.33 7.02
N VAL A 24 10.47 -4.06 5.79
CA VAL A 24 9.66 -3.37 4.77
C VAL A 24 8.46 -4.22 4.36
N SER A 25 8.66 -5.51 4.10
CA SER A 25 7.56 -6.42 3.78
C SER A 25 6.57 -6.55 4.94
N ALA A 26 7.06 -6.71 6.17
CA ALA A 26 6.21 -6.81 7.35
C ALA A 26 5.41 -5.53 7.59
N ARG A 27 6.01 -4.35 7.38
CA ARG A 27 5.34 -3.05 7.54
C ARG A 27 4.05 -2.95 6.72
N ALA A 28 4.06 -3.40 5.47
CA ALA A 28 2.88 -3.37 4.61
C ALA A 28 1.70 -4.21 5.14
N PHE A 29 1.98 -5.18 6.03
CA PHE A 29 0.96 -6.01 6.67
C PHE A 29 0.67 -5.60 8.12
N LEU A 30 1.22 -4.49 8.62
CA LEU A 30 0.87 -3.99 9.94
C LEU A 30 -0.57 -3.45 9.92
N PRO A 31 -1.36 -3.67 10.99
CA PRO A 31 -2.73 -3.15 11.08
C PRO A 31 -2.83 -1.65 10.82
N SER A 32 -1.81 -0.89 11.20
CA SER A 32 -1.71 0.56 10.94
C SER A 32 -1.57 0.92 9.47
N ASP A 33 -0.92 0.07 8.66
CA ASP A 33 -0.75 0.29 7.21
C ASP A 33 -2.05 -0.04 6.47
N MET A 34 -2.73 -1.13 6.86
CA MET A 34 -4.04 -1.53 6.33
C MET A 34 -5.23 -0.70 6.88
N ALA A 35 -5.02 0.10 7.92
CA ALA A 35 -6.05 0.97 8.50
C ALA A 35 -6.33 2.22 7.66
N GLN A 36 -5.64 2.41 6.53
CA GLN A 36 -5.93 3.52 5.63
C GLN A 36 -7.35 3.31 5.07
N PRO A 37 -8.31 4.20 5.40
CA PRO A 37 -9.70 4.02 4.98
C PRO A 37 -9.75 3.93 3.46
N ALA A 38 -10.43 2.91 2.95
CA ALA A 38 -10.73 2.85 1.52
C ALA A 38 -11.37 4.18 1.09
N PRO A 39 -11.09 4.70 -0.12
CA PRO A 39 -11.73 5.92 -0.59
C PRO A 39 -13.26 5.79 -0.52
N VAL A 40 -13.88 6.46 0.45
CA VAL A 40 -15.34 6.48 0.64
C VAL A 40 -16.03 7.53 -0.23
N GLU A 41 -15.29 8.30 -1.02
CA GLU A 41 -15.80 9.34 -1.92
C GLU A 41 -16.41 8.80 -3.24
N GLY A 42 -16.48 7.48 -3.43
CA GLY A 42 -16.84 6.84 -4.71
C GLY A 42 -18.04 5.89 -4.69
N LEU A 43 -18.73 5.73 -3.57
CA LEU A 43 -20.06 5.11 -3.55
C LEU A 43 -21.11 6.23 -3.45
N GLN A 44 -21.12 7.16 -4.40
CA GLN A 44 -22.39 7.81 -4.70
C GLN A 44 -23.29 6.67 -5.23
N PRO A 45 -24.41 6.33 -4.55
CA PRO A 45 -25.45 5.57 -5.21
C PRO A 45 -25.75 6.37 -6.47
N GLN A 46 -25.50 5.78 -7.64
CA GLN A 46 -25.75 6.40 -8.93
C GLN A 46 -27.16 6.99 -8.86
N SER A 47 -27.25 8.31 -8.70
CA SER A 47 -28.51 9.00 -8.54
C SER A 47 -29.41 8.56 -9.68
N PRO A 48 -30.58 7.94 -9.43
CA PRO A 48 -31.46 7.46 -10.51
C PRO A 48 -32.01 8.56 -11.44
N HIS A 49 -31.53 9.80 -11.33
CA HIS A 49 -31.89 10.93 -12.17
C HIS A 49 -31.28 10.89 -13.59
N ALA A 50 -30.98 9.70 -14.12
CA ALA A 50 -30.82 9.52 -15.56
C ALA A 50 -32.13 9.09 -16.26
N MET A 51 -33.24 8.90 -15.52
CA MET A 51 -34.52 8.48 -16.11
C MET A 51 -35.73 9.21 -15.52
N VAL A 52 -35.80 10.55 -15.58
CA VAL A 52 -37.11 11.25 -15.65
C VAL A 52 -36.97 12.53 -16.47
N SER A 53 -36.95 12.39 -17.79
CA SER A 53 -37.56 13.40 -18.68
C SER A 53 -38.58 12.70 -19.58
N PRO A 54 -39.68 12.15 -19.06
CA PRO A 54 -40.89 12.11 -19.85
C PRO A 54 -41.36 13.56 -19.90
N SER A 55 -41.54 14.10 -21.10
CA SER A 55 -42.81 14.73 -21.45
C SER A 55 -43.76 15.00 -20.25
N SER A 56 -43.48 16.05 -19.46
CA SER A 56 -44.41 16.65 -18.51
C SER A 56 -44.49 18.10 -18.93
N LEU A 57 -45.35 18.40 -19.90
CA LEU A 57 -46.72 18.87 -19.67
C LEU A 57 -46.72 20.37 -19.99
N SER A 58 -47.42 20.69 -21.08
CA SER A 58 -47.98 22.01 -21.45
C SER A 58 -47.03 23.17 -21.71
#